data_AF-A0A7W0Y2A2-F1
#
_entry.id   AF-A0A7W0Y2A2-F1
#
_cell.length_a   1.000
_cell.length_b   1.000
_cell.length_c   1.000
_cell.angle_alpha   90.00
_cell.angle_beta   90.00
_cell.angle_gamma   90.00
#
_symmetry.space_group_name_H-M   'P 1'
#
loop_
_entity.id
_entity.type
_entity.pdbx_description
1 polymer ?
#
loop_
_entity_poly.entity_id
_entity_poly.type
_entity_poly.pdbx_seq_one_letter_code
_entity_poly.pdbx_strand_id
1 'polypeptide(L)'
;MRTITRATDLPGSDAQVVEVVGVYAIVELGRYRMVSQRPDGSTAMSNRLGAVTLDDGTWIGLGVRDDDEHALAGRRVRVRGTLMEAWPPRQPPHVAQPDPTPALLDITLVEPL
;
A
#
# COMPACT_ATOMS: atom_id res chain seq x y z
N MET A 1 -13.41 1.37 14.10
CA MET A 1 -12.29 1.28 13.13
C MET A 1 -11.86 -0.18 13.10
N ARG A 2 -11.75 -0.78 11.91
CA ARG A 2 -11.37 -2.21 11.77
C ARG A 2 -9.85 -2.31 11.69
N THR A 3 -9.27 -3.30 12.37
CA THR A 3 -7.86 -3.65 12.21
C THR A 3 -7.74 -4.87 11.30
N ILE A 4 -6.78 -4.82 10.38
CA ILE A 4 -6.45 -5.83 9.37
C ILE A 4 -5.08 -6.39 9.74
N THR A 5 -4.98 -7.69 10.00
CA THR A 5 -3.68 -8.38 10.19
C THR A 5 -3.50 -9.56 9.25
N ARG A 6 -4.56 -9.96 8.53
CA ARG A 6 -4.60 -11.05 7.55
C ARG A 6 -5.50 -10.73 6.36
N ALA A 7 -5.30 -11.43 5.24
CA ALA A 7 -6.13 -11.30 4.04
C ALA A 7 -7.60 -11.66 4.28
N THR A 8 -7.88 -12.56 5.22
CA THR A 8 -9.24 -12.90 5.66
C THR A 8 -10.00 -11.73 6.29
N ASP A 9 -9.29 -10.68 6.70
CA ASP A 9 -9.90 -9.49 7.30
C ASP A 9 -10.25 -8.44 6.24
N LEU A 10 -9.78 -8.56 5.00
CA LEU A 10 -10.06 -7.61 3.92
C LEU A 10 -11.54 -7.55 3.52
N PRO A 11 -12.26 -8.68 3.31
CA PRO A 11 -13.59 -8.66 2.72
C PRO A 11 -14.58 -7.78 3.48
N GLY A 12 -15.29 -6.95 2.72
CA GLY A 12 -16.30 -6.03 3.26
C GLY A 12 -15.69 -4.78 3.91
N SER A 13 -14.42 -4.49 3.64
CA SER A 13 -13.76 -3.24 4.03
C SER A 13 -13.23 -2.40 2.87
N ASP A 14 -13.53 -2.75 1.62
CA ASP A 14 -13.39 -1.84 0.48
C ASP A 14 -14.00 -0.44 0.74
N ALA A 15 -13.28 0.60 0.34
CA ALA A 15 -13.55 2.01 0.58
C ALA A 15 -13.71 2.44 2.05
N GLN A 16 -13.28 1.62 3.03
CA GLN A 16 -13.32 1.98 4.47
C GLN A 16 -11.97 2.45 4.99
N VAL A 17 -11.99 3.37 5.96
CA VAL A 17 -10.80 3.70 6.75
C VAL A 17 -10.50 2.58 7.74
N VAL A 18 -9.38 1.90 7.52
CA VAL A 18 -8.90 0.77 8.32
C VAL A 18 -7.54 1.06 8.94
N GLU A 19 -7.17 0.23 9.90
CA GLU A 19 -5.83 0.12 10.44
C GLU A 19 -5.21 -1.19 9.96
N VAL A 20 -4.06 -1.17 9.31
CA VAL A 20 -3.30 -2.35 8.89
C VAL A 20 -2.11 -2.52 9.82
N VAL A 21 -1.90 -3.73 10.35
CA VAL A 21 -0.74 -4.07 11.17
C VAL A 21 0.00 -5.25 10.56
N GLY A 22 1.31 -5.09 10.37
CA GLY A 22 2.17 -6.09 9.75
C GLY A 22 3.62 -5.60 9.64
N VAL A 23 4.43 -6.23 8.81
CA VAL A 23 5.84 -5.84 8.58
C VAL A 23 5.93 -4.88 7.40
N TYR A 24 6.57 -3.73 7.57
CA TYR A 24 6.81 -2.79 6.47
C TYR A 24 7.83 -3.39 5.49
N ALA A 25 7.50 -3.35 4.20
CA ALA A 25 8.32 -3.85 3.11
C ALA A 25 8.48 -2.78 2.03
N ILE A 26 9.60 -2.83 1.30
CA ILE A 26 9.81 -2.05 0.09
C ILE A 26 9.77 -3.04 -1.08
N VAL A 27 8.81 -2.87 -1.99
CA VAL A 27 8.63 -3.70 -3.18
C VAL A 27 9.27 -2.99 -4.36
N GLU A 28 10.25 -3.62 -5.01
CA GLU A 28 10.80 -3.12 -6.27
C GLU A 28 9.92 -3.60 -7.44
N LEU A 29 9.30 -2.67 -8.15
CA LEU A 29 8.41 -2.92 -9.29
C LEU A 29 9.18 -3.09 -10.62
N GLY A 30 10.52 -3.15 -10.55
CA GLY A 30 11.41 -3.38 -11.69
C GLY A 30 11.25 -2.32 -12.77
N ARG A 31 10.67 -2.72 -13.91
CA ARG A 31 10.43 -1.84 -15.07
C ARG A 31 9.20 -0.93 -14.93
N TYR A 32 8.29 -1.24 -14.00
CA TYR A 32 7.07 -0.46 -13.81
C TYR A 32 7.37 0.73 -12.88
N ARG A 33 6.93 1.92 -13.27
CA ARG A 33 6.95 3.11 -12.42
C ARG A 33 5.55 3.38 -11.90
N MET A 34 5.43 3.57 -10.59
CA MET A 34 4.25 4.19 -10.00
C MET A 34 4.41 5.70 -9.96
N VAL A 35 3.26 6.35 -10.05
CA VAL A 35 3.07 7.79 -9.99
C VAL A 35 2.06 8.03 -8.89
N SER A 36 2.39 8.88 -7.92
CA SER A 36 1.50 9.27 -6.82
C SER A 36 1.44 10.79 -6.77
N GLN A 37 0.25 11.36 -6.60
CA GLN A 37 0.09 12.78 -6.37
C GLN A 37 0.10 13.02 -4.86
N ARG A 38 0.99 13.89 -4.39
CA ARG A 38 1.05 14.33 -2.99
C ARG A 38 -0.06 15.34 -2.70
N PRO A 39 -0.46 15.55 -1.41
CA PRO A 39 -1.48 16.52 -1.03
C PRO A 39 -1.17 17.98 -1.41
N ASP A 40 0.10 18.32 -1.63
CA ASP A 40 0.54 19.65 -2.12
C ASP A 40 0.39 19.81 -3.65
N GLY A 41 -0.13 18.79 -4.34
CA GLY A 41 -0.28 18.74 -5.79
C GLY A 41 0.96 18.28 -6.56
N SER A 42 2.11 18.11 -5.88
CA SER A 42 3.34 17.61 -6.50
C SER A 42 3.23 16.12 -6.87
N THR A 43 4.05 15.68 -7.82
CA THR A 43 4.04 14.29 -8.31
C THR A 43 5.29 13.56 -7.85
N ALA A 44 5.11 12.50 -7.06
CA ALA A 44 6.16 11.53 -6.75
C ALA A 44 6.16 10.41 -7.80
N MET A 45 7.33 10.05 -8.32
CA MET A 45 7.50 8.93 -9.25
C MET A 45 8.58 7.99 -8.72
N SER A 46 8.27 6.69 -8.63
CA SER A 46 9.23 5.69 -8.15
C SER A 46 9.02 4.33 -8.82
N ASN A 47 10.08 3.54 -8.93
CA ASN A 47 10.02 2.11 -9.21
C ASN A 47 9.95 1.28 -7.91
N ARG A 48 9.85 1.93 -6.75
CA ARG A 48 9.66 1.33 -5.43
C ARG A 48 8.30 1.71 -4.86
N LEU A 49 7.71 0.77 -4.15
CA LEU A 49 6.42 0.88 -3.48
C LEU A 49 6.58 0.45 -2.02
N GLY A 50 6.08 1.25 -1.08
CA GLY A 50 5.94 0.79 0.31
C GLY A 50 4.80 -0.22 0.40
N ALA A 51 4.94 -1.25 1.21
CA ALA A 51 3.90 -2.26 1.44
C ALA A 51 3.88 -2.68 2.91
N VAL A 52 2.76 -3.25 3.36
CA VAL A 52 2.69 -3.98 4.64
C VAL A 52 2.42 -5.44 4.37
N THR A 53 3.35 -6.30 4.76
CA THR A 53 3.19 -7.75 4.77
C THR A 53 2.44 -8.18 6.03
N LEU A 54 1.28 -8.79 5.83
CA LEU A 54 0.37 -9.31 6.85
C LEU A 54 0.90 -10.62 7.48
N ASP A 55 0.26 -11.05 8.57
CA ASP A 55 0.67 -12.25 9.34
C ASP A 55 0.43 -13.59 8.60
N ASP A 56 -0.15 -13.55 7.40
CA ASP A 56 -0.30 -14.69 6.48
C ASP A 56 0.58 -14.58 5.22
N GLY A 57 1.44 -13.56 5.14
CA GLY A 57 2.33 -13.32 4.00
C GLY A 57 1.70 -12.56 2.83
N THR A 58 0.39 -12.29 2.86
CA THR A 58 -0.25 -11.36 1.92
C THR A 58 0.30 -9.95 2.13
N TRP A 59 0.39 -9.13 1.10
CA TRP A 59 0.82 -7.73 1.22
C TRP A 59 -0.27 -6.76 0.79
N ILE A 60 -0.28 -5.58 1.43
CA ILE A 60 -1.13 -4.45 1.08
C ILE A 60 -0.21 -3.32 0.63
N GLY A 61 -0.42 -2.79 -0.58
CA GLY A 61 0.38 -1.69 -1.12
C GLY A 61 0.07 -0.34 -0.44
N LEU A 62 1.10 0.48 -0.20
CA LEU A 62 0.99 1.84 0.36
C LEU A 62 1.26 2.94 -0.68
N GLY A 63 1.46 2.56 -1.94
CA GLY A 63 1.86 3.47 -3.02
C GLY A 63 3.34 3.86 -2.97
N VAL A 64 3.67 4.96 -3.64
CA VAL A 64 5.00 5.59 -3.54
C VAL A 64 5.11 6.27 -2.17
N ARG A 65 6.17 5.94 -1.43
CA ARG A 65 6.49 6.52 -0.12
C ARG A 65 7.80 7.32 -0.21
N ASP A 66 8.03 8.19 0.77
CA ASP A 66 9.23 9.02 0.85
C ASP A 66 10.43 8.21 1.39
N ASP A 67 11.66 8.65 1.06
CA ASP A 67 12.89 7.88 1.30
C ASP A 67 13.20 7.65 2.79
N ASP A 68 12.66 8.47 3.69
CA ASP A 68 12.81 8.34 5.14
C ASP A 68 12.01 7.15 5.70
N GLU A 69 10.86 6.81 5.11
CA GLU A 69 10.14 5.58 5.46
C GLU A 69 10.91 4.30 5.09
N HIS A 70 11.94 4.37 4.25
CA HIS A 70 12.79 3.20 4.00
C HIS A 70 13.47 2.69 5.29
N ALA A 71 13.65 3.54 6.31
CA ALA A 71 14.12 3.13 7.64
C ALA A 71 13.11 2.27 8.44
N LEU A 72 11.87 2.13 7.96
CA LEU A 72 10.87 1.23 8.52
C LEU A 72 10.96 -0.19 7.97
N ALA A 73 11.68 -0.43 6.86
CA ALA A 73 11.77 -1.73 6.23
C ALA A 73 12.19 -2.86 7.20
N GLY A 74 11.42 -3.95 7.21
CA GLY A 74 11.61 -5.09 8.11
C GLY A 74 11.08 -4.88 9.53
N ARG A 75 10.62 -3.67 9.90
CA ARG A 75 10.01 -3.40 11.22
C ARG A 75 8.51 -3.70 11.18
N ARG A 76 7.95 -4.09 12.32
CA ARG A 76 6.49 -4.15 12.46
C ARG A 76 5.94 -2.72 12.59
N VAL A 77 4.85 -2.44 11.88
CA VAL A 77 4.22 -1.12 11.78
C VAL A 77 2.71 -1.23 11.94
N ARG A 78 2.11 -0.11 12.33
CA ARG A 78 0.69 0.20 12.15
C ARG A 78 0.57 1.28 11.08
N VAL A 79 -0.32 1.07 10.12
CA VAL A 79 -0.63 2.02 9.05
C VAL A 79 -2.13 2.28 9.01
N ARG A 80 -2.55 3.54 8.85
CA ARG A 80 -3.96 3.92 8.74
C ARG A 80 -4.24 4.59 7.40
N GLY A 81 -5.24 4.12 6.68
CA GLY A 81 -5.68 4.67 5.39
C GLY A 81 -7.01 4.10 4.93
N THR A 82 -7.46 4.51 3.75
CA THR A 82 -8.64 3.97 3.07
C THR A 82 -8.25 2.69 2.34
N LEU A 83 -8.87 1.55 2.66
CA LEU A 83 -8.63 0.30 1.93
C LEU A 83 -9.30 0.32 0.56
N MET A 84 -8.56 -0.09 -0.46
CA MET A 84 -9.10 -0.56 -1.73
C MET A 84 -8.70 -2.01 -1.93
N GLU A 85 -9.66 -2.89 -2.17
CA GLU A 85 -9.40 -4.33 -2.36
C GLU A 85 -8.70 -4.64 -3.72
N ALA A 86 -8.79 -3.72 -4.71
CA ALA A 86 -8.18 -3.88 -6.03
C ALA A 86 -7.64 -2.55 -6.62
N TRP A 87 -6.32 -2.38 -6.61
CA TRP A 87 -5.59 -1.26 -7.24
C TRP A 87 -4.43 -1.84 -8.06
N PRO A 88 -4.30 -1.53 -9.36
CA PRO A 88 -5.24 -1.81 -10.47
C PRO A 88 -6.79 -1.63 -10.44
N PRO A 89 -7.44 -0.44 -10.50
CA PRO A 89 -8.68 -0.36 -11.26
C PRO A 89 -8.32 -0.57 -12.74
N ARG A 90 -8.75 -1.72 -13.27
CA ARG A 90 -8.24 -2.34 -14.50
C ARG A 90 -8.15 -1.35 -15.66
N GLN A 91 -6.92 -1.07 -16.11
CA GLN A 91 -6.65 -0.32 -17.34
C GLN A 91 -7.07 -1.12 -18.58
N PRO A 92 -7.31 -0.47 -19.73
CA PRO A 92 -7.59 -1.15 -21.00
C PRO A 92 -6.54 -2.23 -21.34
N PRO A 93 -6.92 -3.31 -22.03
CA PRO A 93 -6.05 -4.49 -22.22
C PRO A 93 -4.78 -4.24 -23.06
N HIS A 94 -4.64 -3.07 -23.70
CA HIS A 94 -3.42 -2.66 -24.40
C HIS A 94 -2.40 -1.95 -23.49
N VAL A 95 -2.73 -1.68 -22.22
CA VAL A 95 -1.85 -1.06 -21.22
C VAL A 95 -1.25 -2.16 -20.35
N ALA A 96 0.07 -2.28 -20.34
CA ALA A 96 0.78 -3.16 -19.41
C ALA A 96 0.66 -2.61 -17.98
N GLN A 97 0.06 -3.38 -17.09
CA GLN A 97 -0.19 -3.04 -15.69
C GLN A 97 0.20 -4.23 -14.80
N PRO A 98 0.57 -4.02 -13.52
CA PRO A 98 0.67 -5.11 -12.55
C PRO A 98 -0.72 -5.73 -12.31
N ASP A 99 -0.74 -6.96 -11.81
CA ASP A 99 -1.97 -7.56 -11.31
C ASP A 99 -2.57 -6.69 -10.19
N PRO A 100 -3.91 -6.54 -10.11
CA PRO A 100 -4.54 -5.71 -9.10
C PRO A 100 -4.37 -6.34 -7.72
N THR A 101 -3.92 -5.53 -6.75
CA THR A 101 -3.67 -5.95 -5.37
C THR A 101 -4.37 -5.04 -4.36
N PRO A 102 -4.64 -5.52 -3.13
CA PRO A 102 -5.11 -4.66 -2.06
C PRO A 102 -4.14 -3.52 -1.77
N ALA A 103 -4.66 -2.33 -1.48
CA ALA A 103 -3.85 -1.16 -1.19
C ALA A 103 -4.53 -0.23 -0.17
N LEU A 104 -3.72 0.53 0.57
CA LEU A 104 -4.16 1.69 1.33
C LEU A 104 -3.93 2.96 0.52
N LEU A 105 -5.01 3.72 0.33
CA LEU A 105 -4.98 5.13 -0.11
C LEU A 105 -5.12 6.06 1.10
N ASP A 106 -4.96 7.37 0.87
CA ASP A 106 -5.19 8.43 1.87
C ASP A 106 -4.53 8.15 3.23
N ILE A 107 -3.28 7.67 3.19
CA ILE A 107 -2.57 7.22 4.38
C ILE A 107 -2.34 8.40 5.32
N THR A 108 -2.89 8.29 6.52
CA THR A 108 -2.88 9.34 7.57
C THR A 108 -1.97 9.03 8.74
N LEU A 109 -1.47 7.78 8.84
CA LEU A 109 -0.54 7.35 9.88
C LEU A 109 0.33 6.21 9.33
N VAL A 110 1.63 6.29 9.59
CA VAL A 110 2.58 5.18 9.53
C VAL A 110 3.41 5.27 10.81
N GLU A 111 3.29 4.29 11.71
CA GLU A 111 4.04 4.26 12.96
C GLU A 111 4.68 2.88 13.20
N PRO A 112 5.92 2.81 13.74
CA PRO A 112 6.50 1.56 14.19
C PRO A 112 5.82 1.08 15.48
N LEU A 113 5.74 -0.25 15.64
CA LEU A 113 5.28 -0.94 16.85
C LEU A 113 6.46 -1.49 17.68
#